data_AF-A0A2G9T5R6-F1
#
_entry.id   AF-A0A2G9T5R6-F1
#
_cell.length_a   1.000
_cell.length_b   1.000
_cell.length_c   1.000
_cell.angle_alpha   90.00
_cell.angle_beta   90.00
_cell.angle_gamma   90.00
#
_symmetry.space_group_name_H-M   'P 1'
#
loop_
_entity.id
_entity.type
_entity.pdbx_description
1 polymer ?
#
loop_
_entity_poly.entity_id
_entity_poly.type
_entity_poly.pdbx_seq_one_letter_code
_entity_poly.pdbx_strand_id
1 'polypeptide(L)'
;REPKLVFARDPRGRTALHLASWRGHYQCVEYLIEKGVELEAADENGATALMYAVKEASSVHIVEYLLHNGADVSKKDCDNNTALHHCCLSKSEECGKVLANHLEKYDSKREICNAINNNGETCVVFAKPL
;
A
#
# COMPACT_ATOMS: atom_id res chain seq x y z
N ARG A 1 -22.77 19.06 -8.62
CA ARG A 1 -22.62 18.34 -7.33
C ARG A 1 -21.81 17.10 -7.63
N GLU A 2 -20.57 17.02 -7.17
CA GLU A 2 -19.78 15.79 -7.31
C GLU A 2 -20.46 14.66 -6.52
N PRO A 3 -20.47 13.41 -7.03
CA PRO A 3 -21.20 12.33 -6.39
C PRO A 3 -20.50 11.96 -5.06
N LYS A 4 -21.24 12.05 -3.95
CA LYS A 4 -20.84 11.60 -2.59
C LYS A 4 -20.25 10.17 -2.56
N LEU A 5 -20.50 9.38 -3.60
CA LEU A 5 -20.01 8.02 -3.78
C LEU A 5 -18.48 7.93 -3.80
N VAL A 6 -17.77 8.96 -4.25
CA VAL A 6 -16.30 8.94 -4.30
C VAL A 6 -15.67 8.80 -2.91
N PHE A 7 -16.36 9.31 -1.88
CA PHE A 7 -15.96 9.22 -0.47
C PHE A 7 -16.69 8.11 0.30
N ALA A 8 -17.51 7.30 -0.37
CA ALA A 8 -18.23 6.23 0.28
C ALA A 8 -17.29 5.07 0.63
N ARG A 9 -17.67 4.35 1.70
CA ARG A 9 -17.05 3.10 2.11
C ARG A 9 -18.05 1.96 1.97
N ASP A 10 -17.57 0.80 1.55
CA ASP A 10 -18.39 -0.41 1.53
C ASP A 10 -18.52 -1.03 2.94
N PRO A 11 -19.29 -2.12 3.12
CA PRO A 11 -19.45 -2.78 4.43
C PRO A 11 -18.19 -3.42 5.01
N ARG A 12 -17.03 -3.33 4.35
CA ARG A 12 -15.72 -3.73 4.86
C ARG A 12 -14.82 -2.53 5.12
N GLY A 13 -15.38 -1.32 5.11
CA GLY A 13 -14.64 -0.07 5.27
C GLY A 13 -13.82 0.35 4.05
N ARG A 14 -13.90 -0.37 2.92
CA ARG A 14 -13.06 -0.11 1.73
C ARG A 14 -13.58 1.09 0.95
N THR A 15 -12.67 1.98 0.59
CA THR A 15 -12.95 3.11 -0.31
C THR A 15 -12.80 2.69 -1.78
N ALA A 16 -13.26 3.55 -2.70
CA ALA A 16 -13.00 3.37 -4.14
C ALA A 16 -11.50 3.26 -4.45
N LEU A 17 -10.63 3.96 -3.70
CA LEU A 17 -9.19 3.93 -3.90
C LEU A 17 -8.61 2.55 -3.63
N HIS A 18 -9.03 1.88 -2.54
CA HIS A 18 -8.61 0.49 -2.26
C HIS A 18 -8.93 -0.44 -3.43
N LEU A 19 -10.15 -0.35 -3.95
CA LEU A 19 -10.62 -1.22 -5.03
C LEU A 19 -9.90 -0.93 -6.35
N ALA A 20 -9.70 0.35 -6.69
CA ALA A 20 -8.98 0.75 -7.90
C ALA A 20 -7.50 0.33 -7.85
N SER A 21 -6.85 0.52 -6.70
CA SER A 21 -5.46 0.11 -6.46
C SER A 21 -5.30 -1.41 -6.56
N TRP A 22 -6.22 -2.16 -5.95
CA TRP A 22 -6.20 -3.63 -6.04
C TRP A 22 -6.37 -4.15 -7.47
N ARG A 23 -7.24 -3.52 -8.25
CA ARG A 23 -7.55 -3.96 -9.62
C ARG A 23 -6.58 -3.45 -10.69
N GLY A 24 -5.56 -2.68 -10.32
CA GLY A 24 -4.61 -2.13 -11.28
C GLY A 24 -5.20 -1.00 -12.16
N HIS A 25 -6.28 -0.36 -11.72
CA HIS A 25 -6.98 0.68 -12.51
C HIS A 25 -6.37 2.06 -12.29
N TYR A 26 -5.22 2.31 -12.93
CA TYR A 26 -4.42 3.53 -12.75
C TYR A 26 -5.22 4.82 -12.96
N GLN A 27 -5.98 4.94 -14.06
CA GLN A 27 -6.75 6.17 -14.32
C GLN A 27 -7.82 6.44 -13.27
N CYS A 28 -8.37 5.38 -12.64
CA CYS A 28 -9.28 5.55 -11.53
C CYS A 28 -8.54 6.03 -10.27
N VAL A 29 -7.36 5.47 -9.98
CA VAL A 29 -6.53 5.92 -8.85
C VAL A 29 -6.17 7.40 -8.96
N GLU A 30 -5.69 7.82 -10.14
CA GLU A 30 -5.35 9.21 -10.43
C GLU A 30 -6.55 10.14 -10.21
N TYR A 31 -7.69 9.83 -10.84
CA TYR A 31 -8.92 10.60 -10.67
C TYR A 31 -9.37 10.70 -9.21
N LEU A 32 -9.30 9.59 -8.45
CA LEU A 32 -9.72 9.57 -7.06
C LEU A 32 -8.84 10.46 -6.18
N ILE A 33 -7.52 10.44 -6.38
CA ILE A 33 -6.58 11.29 -5.65
C ILE A 33 -6.80 12.77 -6.00
N GLU A 34 -7.04 13.10 -7.26
CA GLU A 34 -7.39 14.48 -7.69
C GLU A 34 -8.68 14.99 -7.04
N LYS A 35 -9.62 14.10 -6.70
CA LYS A 35 -10.84 14.44 -5.94
C LYS A 35 -10.62 14.61 -4.45
N GLY A 36 -9.39 14.45 -3.96
CA GLY A 36 -9.05 14.67 -2.56
C GLY A 36 -9.60 13.59 -1.63
N VAL A 37 -9.70 12.34 -2.09
CA VAL A 37 -9.97 11.22 -1.18
C VAL A 37 -8.86 11.09 -0.15
N GLU A 38 -9.19 10.59 1.03
CA GLU A 38 -8.20 10.29 2.06
C GLU A 38 -7.28 9.15 1.58
N LEU A 39 -6.03 9.49 1.27
CA LEU A 39 -5.00 8.55 0.78
C LEU A 39 -4.73 7.44 1.80
N GLU A 40 -4.69 7.82 3.07
CA GLU A 40 -4.41 6.95 4.24
C GLU A 40 -5.67 6.32 4.84
N ALA A 41 -6.80 6.37 4.13
CA ALA A 41 -8.00 5.67 4.56
C ALA A 41 -7.68 4.19 4.75
N ALA A 42 -8.01 3.66 5.92
CA ALA A 42 -7.87 2.24 6.22
C ALA A 42 -9.22 1.53 6.14
N ASP A 43 -9.22 0.29 5.64
CA ASP A 43 -10.37 -0.61 5.72
C ASP A 43 -10.55 -1.20 7.14
N GLU A 44 -11.51 -2.10 7.34
CA GLU A 44 -11.77 -2.73 8.64
C GLU A 44 -10.60 -3.55 9.20
N ASN A 45 -9.67 -3.99 8.33
CA ASN A 45 -8.46 -4.69 8.75
C ASN A 45 -7.28 -3.73 8.93
N GLY A 46 -7.48 -2.41 8.81
CA GLY A 46 -6.38 -1.45 8.87
C GLY A 46 -5.58 -1.35 7.57
N ALA A 47 -5.99 -2.04 6.48
CA ALA A 47 -5.23 -2.04 5.24
C ALA A 47 -5.48 -0.77 4.43
N THR A 48 -4.41 -0.16 3.90
CA THR A 48 -4.46 1.07 3.09
C THR A 48 -4.45 0.76 1.59
N ALA A 49 -4.73 1.76 0.75
CA ALA A 49 -4.65 1.64 -0.70
C ALA A 49 -3.28 1.12 -1.19
N LEU A 50 -2.18 1.55 -0.56
CA LEU A 50 -0.82 1.07 -0.87
C LEU A 50 -0.67 -0.44 -0.63
N MET A 51 -1.23 -0.95 0.47
CA MET A 51 -1.22 -2.39 0.78
C MET A 51 -2.08 -3.21 -0.19
N TYR A 52 -3.14 -2.62 -0.76
CA TYR A 52 -3.92 -3.26 -1.82
C TYR A 52 -3.20 -3.24 -3.18
N ALA A 53 -2.50 -2.15 -3.50
CA ALA A 53 -1.79 -1.99 -4.77
C ALA A 53 -0.72 -3.09 -4.97
N VAL A 54 -0.03 -3.50 -3.91
CA VAL A 54 1.06 -4.47 -4.01
C VAL A 54 0.60 -5.92 -4.21
N LYS A 55 -0.69 -6.23 -4.03
CA LYS A 55 -1.23 -7.60 -4.13
C LYS A 55 -1.24 -8.13 -5.56
N GLU A 56 -1.25 -7.25 -6.56
CA GLU A 56 -1.21 -7.60 -7.98
C GLU A 56 0.12 -7.18 -8.61
N ALA A 57 0.74 -8.06 -9.38
CA ALA A 57 2.06 -7.82 -9.98
C ALA A 57 2.06 -6.70 -11.05
N SER A 58 0.91 -6.43 -11.68
CA SER A 58 0.77 -5.39 -12.71
C SER A 58 0.62 -3.96 -12.15
N SER A 59 0.58 -3.80 -10.83
CA SER A 59 0.25 -2.52 -10.16
C SER A 59 1.45 -1.66 -9.78
N VAL A 60 2.65 -1.91 -10.33
CA VAL A 60 3.89 -1.17 -10.02
C VAL A 60 3.69 0.35 -10.18
N HIS A 61 3.12 0.79 -11.30
CA HIS A 61 2.85 2.21 -11.57
C HIS A 61 1.90 2.85 -10.54
N ILE A 62 0.96 2.07 -9.99
CA ILE A 62 0.06 2.56 -8.93
C ILE A 62 0.83 2.70 -7.62
N VAL A 63 1.71 1.76 -7.29
CA VAL A 63 2.57 1.86 -6.10
C VAL A 63 3.41 3.13 -6.18
N GLU A 64 4.10 3.36 -7.29
CA GLU A 64 4.89 4.58 -7.51
C GLU A 64 4.05 5.85 -7.39
N TYR A 65 2.85 5.85 -7.99
CA TYR A 65 1.95 7.01 -7.93
C TYR A 65 1.45 7.29 -6.52
N LEU A 66 1.07 6.27 -5.76
CA LEU A 66 0.65 6.41 -4.36
C LEU A 66 1.80 6.95 -3.49
N LEU A 67 3.02 6.43 -3.65
CA LEU A 67 4.21 6.93 -2.96
C LEU A 67 4.55 8.38 -3.33
N HIS A 68 4.43 8.73 -4.61
CA HIS A 68 4.64 10.10 -5.09
C HIS A 68 3.65 11.09 -4.45
N ASN A 69 2.41 10.65 -4.21
CA ASN A 69 1.38 11.41 -3.52
C ASN A 69 1.48 11.35 -1.99
N GLY A 70 2.55 10.76 -1.44
CA GLY A 70 2.85 10.78 -0.01
C GLY A 70 2.24 9.65 0.81
N ALA A 71 1.91 8.52 0.18
CA ALA A 71 1.43 7.35 0.92
C ALA A 71 2.46 6.86 1.94
N ASP A 72 2.01 6.56 3.16
CA ASP A 72 2.87 6.17 4.26
C ASP A 72 3.20 4.67 4.21
N VAL A 73 4.42 4.35 3.78
CA VAL A 73 4.95 2.98 3.69
C VAL A 73 5.14 2.29 5.04
N SER A 74 5.17 3.05 6.14
CA SER A 74 5.35 2.51 7.50
C SER A 74 4.06 2.01 8.15
N LYS A 75 2.90 2.30 7.53
CA LYS A 75 1.59 1.87 8.04
C LYS A 75 1.54 0.36 8.20
N LYS A 76 0.79 -0.06 9.23
CA LYS A 76 0.55 -1.44 9.58
C LYS A 76 -0.94 -1.72 9.61
N ASP A 77 -1.33 -2.86 9.07
CA ASP A 77 -2.68 -3.39 9.22
C ASP A 77 -2.85 -4.04 10.62
N CYS A 78 -4.03 -4.63 10.88
CA CYS A 78 -4.33 -5.28 12.15
C CYS A 78 -3.42 -6.48 12.47
N ASP A 79 -2.80 -7.06 11.45
CA ASP A 79 -1.85 -8.16 11.56
C ASP A 79 -0.40 -7.67 11.72
N ASN A 80 -0.20 -6.36 11.91
CA ASN A 80 1.10 -5.70 11.91
C ASN A 80 1.86 -5.81 10.58
N ASN A 81 1.19 -6.16 9.48
CA ASN A 81 1.82 -6.20 8.16
C ASN A 81 1.92 -4.79 7.57
N THR A 82 3.12 -4.47 7.10
CA THR A 82 3.37 -3.30 6.24
C THR A 82 3.14 -3.66 4.77
N ALA A 83 3.15 -2.67 3.87
CA ALA A 83 3.07 -2.93 2.43
C ALA A 83 4.16 -3.90 1.93
N LEU A 84 5.36 -3.88 2.53
CA LEU A 84 6.42 -4.86 2.23
C LEU A 84 6.07 -6.29 2.64
N HIS A 85 5.37 -6.49 3.77
CA HIS A 85 4.89 -7.83 4.15
C HIS A 85 3.90 -8.35 3.11
N HIS A 86 2.97 -7.51 2.64
CA HIS A 86 2.03 -7.86 1.57
C HIS A 86 2.75 -8.17 0.25
N CYS A 87 3.83 -7.45 -0.10
CA CYS A 87 4.68 -7.81 -1.24
C CYS A 87 5.23 -9.23 -1.10
N CYS A 88 5.67 -9.63 0.10
CA CYS A 88 6.25 -10.95 0.34
C CYS A 88 5.23 -12.10 0.21
N LEU A 89 3.99 -11.83 0.61
CA LEU A 89 2.89 -12.78 0.46
C LEU A 89 2.39 -12.87 -1.00
N SER A 90 2.61 -11.81 -1.78
CA SER A 90 2.29 -11.74 -3.19
C SER A 90 3.47 -12.21 -4.06
N LYS A 91 3.25 -12.53 -5.34
CA LYS A 91 4.35 -12.76 -6.31
C LYS A 91 4.87 -11.45 -6.93
N SER A 92 4.72 -10.33 -6.23
CA SER A 92 5.01 -8.97 -6.74
C SER A 92 6.39 -8.49 -6.33
N GLU A 93 7.43 -9.12 -6.88
CA GLU A 93 8.84 -8.78 -6.60
C GLU A 93 9.14 -7.32 -6.96
N GLU A 94 8.57 -6.82 -8.07
CA GLU A 94 8.85 -5.48 -8.57
C GLU A 94 8.27 -4.37 -7.66
N CYS A 95 7.05 -4.56 -7.15
CA CYS A 95 6.50 -3.65 -6.13
C CYS A 95 7.36 -3.64 -4.86
N GLY A 96 7.89 -4.80 -4.46
CA GLY A 96 8.84 -4.90 -3.35
C GLY A 96 10.10 -4.07 -3.57
N LYS A 97 10.68 -4.09 -4.77
CA LYS A 97 11.83 -3.26 -5.15
C LYS A 97 11.50 -1.77 -5.10
N VAL A 98 10.36 -1.36 -5.65
CA VAL A 98 9.91 0.04 -5.62
C VAL A 98 9.77 0.54 -4.17
N LEU A 99 9.12 -0.24 -3.30
CA LEU A 99 8.99 0.11 -1.89
C LEU A 99 10.35 0.18 -1.19
N ALA A 100 11.23 -0.80 -1.40
CA ALA A 100 12.56 -0.85 -0.80
C ALA A 100 13.42 0.35 -1.24
N ASN A 101 13.39 0.69 -2.54
CA ASN A 101 14.09 1.86 -3.07
C ASN A 101 13.53 3.16 -2.50
N HIS A 102 12.20 3.27 -2.37
CA HIS A 102 11.59 4.46 -1.77
C HIS A 102 11.96 4.62 -0.30
N LEU A 103 12.10 3.51 0.44
CA LEU A 103 12.55 3.50 1.83
C LEU A 103 13.98 4.00 2.01
N GLU A 104 14.86 3.91 1.00
CA GLU A 104 16.24 4.40 1.13
C GLU A 104 16.34 5.88 1.52
N LYS A 105 15.29 6.64 1.23
CA LYS A 105 15.12 8.06 1.55
C LYS A 105 14.86 8.34 3.04
N TYR A 106 14.50 7.31 3.81
CA TYR A 106 14.08 7.44 5.21
C TYR A 106 15.13 6.82 6.14
N ASP A 107 15.50 7.54 7.19
CA ASP A 107 16.40 7.01 8.24
C ASP A 107 15.77 5.81 8.98
N SER A 108 14.43 5.78 9.06
CA SER A 108 13.64 4.69 9.65
C SER A 108 13.56 3.43 8.80
N LYS A 109 14.22 3.36 7.63
CA LYS A 109 14.17 2.19 6.73
C LYS A 109 14.51 0.88 7.43
N ARG A 110 15.49 0.88 8.34
CA ARG A 110 15.88 -0.33 9.09
C ARG A 110 14.75 -0.80 10.00
N GLU A 111 14.05 0.13 10.65
CA GLU A 111 12.93 -0.20 11.51
C GLU A 111 11.75 -0.75 10.70
N ILE A 112 11.44 -0.12 9.56
CA ILE A 112 10.32 -0.53 8.69
C ILE A 112 10.59 -1.90 8.06
N CYS A 113 11.82 -2.15 7.59
CA CYS A 113 12.23 -3.45 7.06
C CYS A 113 12.30 -4.53 8.15
N ASN A 114 12.69 -4.20 9.38
CA ASN A 114 12.76 -5.17 10.48
C ASN A 114 11.44 -5.30 11.26
N ALA A 115 10.37 -4.63 10.81
CA ALA A 115 9.07 -4.75 11.44
C ALA A 115 8.63 -6.21 11.45
N ILE A 116 8.13 -6.67 12.60
CA ILE A 116 7.57 -8.00 12.78
C ILE A 116 6.05 -7.91 12.72
N ASN A 117 5.42 -8.83 12.00
CA ASN A 117 3.98 -9.00 11.99
C ASN A 117 3.51 -9.88 13.18
N ASN A 118 2.21 -10.11 13.30
CA ASN A 118 1.64 -10.93 14.38
C ASN A 118 2.08 -12.41 14.33
N ASN A 119 2.60 -12.89 13.19
CA ASN A 119 3.16 -14.23 13.04
C ASN A 119 4.65 -14.29 13.44
N GLY A 120 5.26 -13.17 13.81
CA GLY A 120 6.70 -13.06 14.07
C GLY A 120 7.55 -13.07 12.81
N GLU A 121 6.94 -12.87 11.64
CA GLU A 121 7.64 -12.80 10.35
C GLU A 121 8.13 -11.38 10.12
N THR A 122 9.31 -11.25 9.52
CA THR A 122 9.86 -9.98 9.03
C THR A 122 9.65 -9.87 7.52
N CYS A 123 9.47 -8.67 6.99
CA CYS A 123 9.35 -8.43 5.55
C CYS A 123 10.68 -8.58 4.75
N VAL A 124 11.75 -9.06 5.37
CA VAL A 124 13.14 -9.18 4.84
C VAL A 124 13.38 -10.50 4.10
N VAL A 125 12.36 -11.09 3.47
CA VAL A 125 12.61 -12.20 2.53
C VAL A 125 13.22 -11.68 1.21
N PHE A 126 13.03 -10.40 0.86
CA PHE A 126 13.56 -9.79 -0.37
C PHE A 126 14.80 -8.91 -0.19
N ALA A 127 15.13 -8.50 1.04
CA ALA A 127 16.42 -7.87 1.31
C ALA A 127 17.39 -8.97 1.71
N LYS A 128 18.31 -9.34 0.82
CA LYS A 128 19.51 -10.09 1.22
C LYS A 128 20.10 -9.44 2.48
N PRO A 129 20.67 -10.22 3.42
CA PRO A 129 21.34 -9.63 4.58
C PRO A 129 22.36 -8.61 4.06
N LEU A 130 22.23 -7.37 4.52
CA LEU A 130 23.21 -6.32 4.31
C LEU A 130 24.58 -6.76 4.85
#